data_AF-A0A520VZJ2-F1
#
_entry.id   AF-A0A520VZJ2-F1
#
_cell.length_a   1.000
_cell.length_b   1.000
_cell.length_c   1.000
_cell.angle_alpha   90.00
_cell.angle_beta   90.00
_cell.angle_gamma   90.00
#
_symmetry.space_group_name_H-M   'P 1'
#
loop_
_entity.id
_entity.type
_entity.pdbx_description
1 polymer ?
#
loop_
_entity_poly.entity_id
_entity_poly.type
_entity_poly.pdbx_seq_one_letter_code
_entity_poly.pdbx_strand_id
1 'polypeptide(L)'
;MIKQKIFIWIFLVLFNAMELESQTLGSKEPKKILWGLIKIPNDDNSQKEPIYDRIFRSREFATPINYMPIEIRYGIGVNGKLSGSTSSPSATDLDNWIWFDSEVEPLDQNIENIFGTSLDIDIGMINIPNLIMKTSWMNVLTGLNYRSSSIISPKEVPPNWKTGTVLETNKIKFKPEVREYLITNSFQWQPLNSWYLNFRYGYGLAFSKFYYDDDLESINDSPKGSGTSMNVGLGFRYIIDPGKANRFSIGVDLRHSYTKINSIDDPNDLTPVNRFDLANYGIYLSLSTFYGGKKTVGDEAKDIYYESDYLTAKSKFTDFINDYPTHSNKYRALEFIEECNRKIPYQIMEEGLYFDDIGDSEKALDKYIKARSRVMTNDTLILESLNFRINEIARKWLNSAELLLDRGFHKDALDLVKKVSSFYSVEDKLINKFKSYVILEEGKKLQSILIFGKAIEKYSEALKLNTNLESNVKALQYQAGIQLVELANKVDAFDEINLAVQSLEEAKILSSSIGSNNEKLLRDLQGKLNSYNNYKTNMIIDYEMSKARYLQAIARSPRLTIGMTLPLIEELLGEPHEIITSKATNQKEQLWVYFLEDKKLELSFKDFILFKIEEI
;
A
#
# COMPACT_ATOMS: atom_id res chain seq x y z
N MET A 1 -56.25 -19.37 -40.27
CA MET A 1 -54.86 -19.89 -40.22
C MET A 1 -53.76 -18.89 -40.58
N ILE A 2 -54.01 -17.84 -41.37
CA ILE A 2 -52.98 -16.83 -41.73
C ILE A 2 -52.72 -15.78 -40.61
N LYS A 3 -53.69 -15.51 -39.74
CA LYS A 3 -53.57 -14.51 -38.65
C LYS A 3 -52.70 -14.96 -37.46
N GLN A 4 -52.58 -16.26 -37.18
CA GLN A 4 -51.68 -16.79 -36.13
C GLN A 4 -50.19 -16.73 -36.50
N LYS A 5 -49.86 -16.76 -37.80
CA LYS A 5 -48.47 -16.73 -38.27
C LYS A 5 -47.81 -15.36 -38.14
N ILE A 6 -48.59 -14.27 -38.13
CA ILE A 6 -48.08 -12.90 -38.02
C ILE A 6 -47.54 -12.62 -36.61
N PHE A 7 -48.20 -13.13 -35.56
CA PHE A 7 -47.73 -12.98 -34.18
C PHE A 7 -46.42 -13.73 -33.94
N ILE A 8 -46.30 -14.94 -34.51
CA ILE A 8 -45.07 -15.74 -34.50
C ILE A 8 -43.95 -15.06 -35.30
N TRP A 9 -44.27 -14.44 -36.44
CA TRP A 9 -43.29 -13.72 -37.26
C TRP A 9 -42.80 -12.41 -36.62
N ILE A 10 -43.66 -11.65 -35.92
CA ILE A 10 -43.21 -10.47 -35.15
C ILE A 10 -42.31 -10.90 -34.00
N PHE A 11 -42.63 -12.01 -33.32
CA PHE A 11 -41.78 -12.60 -32.29
C PHE A 11 -40.43 -13.09 -32.86
N LEU A 12 -40.43 -13.72 -34.05
CA LEU A 12 -39.22 -14.19 -34.74
C LEU A 12 -38.38 -13.06 -35.32
N VAL A 13 -38.98 -11.99 -35.85
CA VAL A 13 -38.25 -10.86 -36.44
C VAL A 13 -37.64 -9.97 -35.35
N LEU A 14 -38.31 -9.79 -34.21
CA LEU A 14 -37.68 -9.18 -33.01
C LEU A 14 -36.58 -10.06 -32.40
N PHE A 15 -36.64 -11.39 -32.59
CA PHE A 15 -35.59 -12.33 -32.17
C PHE A 15 -34.39 -12.40 -33.15
N ASN A 16 -34.58 -12.18 -34.45
CA ASN A 16 -33.51 -12.30 -35.46
C ASN A 16 -32.79 -10.98 -35.78
N ALA A 17 -33.35 -9.81 -35.44
CA ALA A 17 -32.78 -8.51 -35.83
C ALA A 17 -31.60 -8.03 -34.95
N MET A 18 -31.10 -8.84 -34.00
CA MET A 18 -29.97 -8.46 -33.12
C MET A 18 -28.65 -9.18 -33.44
N GLU A 19 -28.57 -9.99 -34.50
CA GLU A 19 -27.30 -10.55 -34.98
C GLU A 19 -26.65 -9.64 -36.02
N LEU A 20 -25.91 -8.63 -35.56
CA LEU A 20 -24.86 -8.01 -36.37
C LEU A 20 -23.72 -7.57 -35.46
N GLU A 21 -22.66 -8.38 -35.38
CA GLU A 21 -21.29 -7.87 -35.24
C GLU A 21 -20.24 -8.94 -35.62
N SER A 22 -19.69 -8.75 -36.82
CA SER A 22 -18.25 -8.69 -37.13
C SER A 22 -17.29 -9.55 -36.32
N GLN A 23 -16.80 -10.63 -36.95
CA GLN A 23 -15.61 -11.36 -36.53
C GLN A 23 -14.33 -10.54 -36.80
N THR A 24 -13.54 -10.30 -35.76
CA THR A 24 -12.11 -9.99 -35.90
C THR A 24 -11.29 -10.82 -34.92
N LEU A 25 -10.33 -11.57 -35.48
CA LEU A 25 -9.34 -12.43 -34.83
C LEU A 25 -8.51 -11.67 -33.76
N GLY A 26 -8.25 -12.30 -32.60
CA GLY A 26 -7.10 -11.91 -31.77
C GLY A 26 -7.21 -11.91 -30.23
N SER A 27 -7.90 -12.87 -29.60
CA SER A 27 -7.66 -13.39 -28.22
C SER A 27 -8.78 -14.40 -27.93
N LYS A 28 -8.59 -15.41 -27.06
CA LYS A 28 -9.64 -16.41 -26.80
C LYS A 28 -10.92 -15.69 -26.37
N GLU A 29 -11.99 -15.82 -27.15
CA GLU A 29 -13.22 -15.06 -26.93
C GLU A 29 -13.89 -15.41 -25.59
N PRO A 30 -14.41 -14.41 -24.84
CA PRO A 30 -15.21 -14.65 -23.64
C PRO A 30 -16.42 -15.54 -23.96
N LYS A 31 -16.76 -16.49 -23.07
CA LYS A 31 -17.94 -17.34 -23.26
C LYS A 31 -19.20 -16.47 -23.26
N LYS A 32 -19.89 -16.47 -24.39
CA LYS A 32 -21.15 -15.74 -24.60
C LYS A 32 -22.32 -16.65 -24.19
N ILE A 33 -23.19 -16.19 -23.29
CA ILE A 33 -24.46 -16.85 -22.93
C ILE A 33 -25.60 -15.85 -23.18
N LEU A 34 -26.82 -16.35 -23.41
CA LEU A 34 -27.99 -15.52 -23.69
C LEU A 34 -27.76 -14.61 -24.92
N TRP A 35 -27.40 -15.22 -26.05
CA TRP A 35 -27.26 -14.50 -27.33
C TRP A 35 -26.20 -13.38 -27.30
N GLY A 36 -25.12 -13.55 -26.54
CA GLY A 36 -24.03 -12.56 -26.46
C GLY A 36 -24.26 -11.40 -25.49
N LEU A 37 -25.43 -11.32 -24.86
CA LEU A 37 -25.76 -10.31 -23.83
C LEU A 37 -24.97 -10.52 -22.53
N ILE A 38 -24.64 -11.78 -22.22
CA ILE A 38 -23.79 -12.14 -21.10
C ILE A 38 -22.44 -12.55 -21.68
N LYS A 39 -21.46 -11.64 -21.60
CA LYS A 39 -20.05 -11.96 -21.87
C LYS A 39 -19.42 -12.39 -20.56
N ILE A 40 -19.08 -13.68 -20.44
CA ILE A 40 -18.31 -14.19 -19.31
C ILE A 40 -16.83 -14.04 -19.70
N PRO A 41 -16.06 -13.16 -19.02
CA PRO A 41 -14.62 -13.04 -19.25
C PRO A 41 -13.96 -14.42 -19.14
N ASN A 42 -12.99 -14.71 -20.01
CA ASN A 42 -12.18 -15.92 -19.83
C ASN A 42 -11.30 -15.72 -18.60
N ASP A 43 -11.37 -16.67 -17.65
CA ASP A 43 -10.51 -16.73 -16.47
C ASP A 43 -9.09 -17.13 -16.89
N ASP A 44 -8.31 -16.17 -17.39
CA ASP A 44 -6.83 -16.25 -17.40
C ASP A 44 -6.23 -15.59 -16.13
N ASN A 45 -7.08 -15.15 -15.18
CA ASN A 45 -6.64 -14.52 -13.93
C ASN A 45 -5.95 -15.54 -13.01
N SER A 46 -4.88 -15.10 -12.35
CA SER A 46 -4.06 -15.86 -11.39
C SER A 46 -4.88 -16.40 -10.21
N GLN A 47 -5.91 -15.67 -9.77
CA GLN A 47 -6.90 -16.15 -8.80
C GLN A 47 -8.27 -16.27 -9.47
N LYS A 48 -8.87 -17.47 -9.43
CA LYS A 48 -10.22 -17.69 -9.96
C LYS A 48 -11.24 -16.93 -9.12
N GLU A 49 -11.85 -15.88 -9.69
CA GLU A 49 -13.00 -15.22 -9.09
C GLU A 49 -14.14 -16.26 -8.92
N PRO A 50 -14.71 -16.41 -7.70
CA PRO A 50 -15.85 -17.29 -7.52
C PRO A 50 -17.00 -16.91 -8.46
N ILE A 51 -17.63 -17.90 -9.10
CA ILE A 51 -18.76 -17.68 -10.03
C ILE A 51 -19.89 -16.86 -9.36
N TYR A 52 -20.10 -17.09 -8.07
CA TYR A 52 -21.07 -16.33 -7.27
C TYR A 52 -20.73 -14.83 -7.22
N ASP A 53 -19.48 -14.47 -6.94
CA ASP A 53 -19.06 -13.07 -6.87
C ASP A 53 -19.13 -12.40 -8.25
N ARG A 54 -18.77 -13.14 -9.30
CA ARG A 54 -18.84 -12.66 -10.69
C ARG A 54 -20.27 -12.36 -11.17
N ILE A 55 -21.25 -13.15 -10.72
CA ILE A 55 -22.65 -12.99 -11.16
C ILE A 55 -23.42 -12.04 -10.25
N PHE A 56 -23.25 -12.15 -8.93
CA PHE A 56 -24.09 -11.44 -7.96
C PHE A 56 -23.39 -10.24 -7.32
N ARG A 57 -22.06 -10.13 -7.43
CA ARG A 57 -21.26 -9.09 -6.75
C ARG A 57 -20.26 -8.39 -7.68
N SER A 58 -20.47 -8.42 -9.00
CA SER A 58 -19.61 -7.72 -9.98
C SER A 58 -19.65 -6.18 -9.86
N ARG A 59 -20.69 -5.68 -9.19
CA ARG A 59 -20.96 -4.25 -8.94
C ARG A 59 -21.17 -3.98 -7.45
N GLU A 60 -20.48 -4.75 -6.60
CA GLU A 60 -20.59 -4.69 -5.14
C GLU A 60 -20.30 -3.29 -4.59
N PHE A 61 -19.48 -2.49 -5.27
CA PHE A 61 -19.07 -1.17 -4.80
C PHE A 61 -19.65 -0.03 -5.66
N ALA A 62 -20.61 -0.33 -6.54
CA ALA A 62 -21.22 0.68 -7.40
C ALA A 62 -22.07 1.67 -6.60
N THR A 63 -22.08 2.94 -7.02
CA THR A 63 -22.93 3.97 -6.41
C THR A 63 -24.41 3.60 -6.58
N PRO A 64 -25.31 3.96 -5.63
CA PRO A 64 -26.74 3.74 -5.81
C PRO A 64 -27.29 4.56 -6.97
N ILE A 65 -28.42 4.12 -7.52
CA ILE A 65 -29.23 4.95 -8.41
C ILE A 65 -29.99 5.94 -7.51
N ASN A 66 -29.79 7.23 -7.73
CA ASN A 66 -30.36 8.26 -6.86
C ASN A 66 -31.74 8.72 -7.36
N TYR A 67 -31.88 8.86 -8.67
CA TYR A 67 -33.03 9.49 -9.29
C TYR A 67 -33.22 9.00 -10.73
N MET A 68 -34.47 8.79 -11.12
CA MET A 68 -34.89 8.51 -12.49
C MET A 68 -36.02 9.51 -12.84
N PRO A 69 -35.74 10.57 -13.62
CA PRO A 69 -36.73 11.61 -13.89
C PRO A 69 -37.92 11.10 -14.69
N ILE A 70 -37.68 10.20 -15.65
CA ILE A 70 -38.73 9.69 -16.51
C ILE A 70 -38.41 8.27 -16.99
N GLU A 71 -39.45 7.43 -17.03
CA GLU A 71 -39.46 6.18 -17.76
C GLU A 71 -40.76 6.08 -18.55
N ILE A 72 -40.65 5.91 -19.87
CA ILE A 72 -41.78 5.81 -20.79
C ILE A 72 -41.87 4.36 -21.25
N ARG A 73 -43.08 3.81 -21.22
CA ARG A 73 -43.39 2.49 -21.75
C ARG A 73 -44.57 2.58 -22.70
N TYR A 74 -44.40 2.01 -23.89
CA TYR A 74 -45.47 1.91 -24.87
C TYR A 74 -45.56 0.48 -25.35
N GLY A 75 -46.77 -0.06 -25.41
CA GLY A 75 -46.94 -1.47 -25.69
C GLY A 75 -48.35 -1.87 -26.05
N ILE A 76 -48.48 -3.17 -26.28
CA ILE A 76 -49.70 -3.84 -26.69
C ILE A 76 -50.05 -4.93 -25.67
N GLY A 77 -51.33 -5.23 -25.53
CA GLY A 77 -51.80 -6.25 -24.61
C GLY A 77 -53.24 -6.66 -24.84
N VAL A 78 -53.70 -7.63 -24.06
CA VAL A 78 -55.06 -8.16 -24.08
C VAL A 78 -55.72 -7.99 -22.71
N ASN A 79 -56.95 -7.49 -22.69
CA ASN A 79 -57.80 -7.38 -21.50
C ASN A 79 -58.64 -8.66 -21.35
N GLY A 80 -58.16 -9.65 -20.62
CA GLY A 80 -58.82 -10.94 -20.54
C GLY A 80 -58.04 -11.92 -19.68
N LYS A 81 -58.39 -13.20 -19.81
CA LYS A 81 -57.62 -14.30 -19.21
C LYS A 81 -56.74 -14.96 -20.26
N LEU A 82 -55.48 -15.19 -19.90
CA LEU A 82 -54.60 -16.05 -20.68
C LEU A 82 -54.96 -17.52 -20.42
N SER A 83 -55.03 -18.33 -21.47
CA SER A 83 -55.35 -19.76 -21.44
C SER A 83 -54.48 -20.53 -22.44
N GLY A 84 -54.59 -21.86 -22.45
CA GLY A 84 -53.83 -22.73 -23.35
C GLY A 84 -52.45 -23.12 -22.82
N SER A 85 -51.66 -23.79 -23.66
CA SER A 85 -50.28 -24.24 -23.36
C SER A 85 -49.24 -23.25 -23.88
N THR A 86 -47.98 -23.40 -23.47
CA THR A 86 -46.85 -22.62 -24.01
C THR A 86 -46.67 -22.77 -25.53
N SER A 87 -47.08 -23.91 -26.10
CA SER A 87 -47.02 -24.18 -27.55
C SER A 87 -48.22 -23.64 -28.33
N SER A 88 -49.33 -23.34 -27.66
CA SER A 88 -50.55 -22.81 -28.26
C SER A 88 -51.26 -21.89 -27.27
N PRO A 89 -50.72 -20.68 -27.03
CA PRO A 89 -51.33 -19.72 -26.14
C PRO A 89 -52.63 -19.18 -26.74
N SER A 90 -53.66 -19.03 -25.91
CA SER A 90 -54.92 -18.39 -26.24
C SER A 90 -55.24 -17.30 -25.23
N ALA A 91 -56.05 -16.34 -25.64
CA ALA A 91 -56.64 -15.37 -24.73
C ALA A 91 -58.12 -15.27 -25.05
N THR A 92 -58.93 -15.24 -24.01
CA THR A 92 -60.37 -15.02 -24.10
C THR A 92 -60.73 -13.90 -23.14
N ASP A 93 -61.95 -13.42 -23.28
CA ASP A 93 -62.50 -12.51 -22.30
C ASP A 93 -62.51 -13.14 -20.89
N LEU A 94 -62.59 -12.29 -19.86
CA LEU A 94 -62.78 -12.74 -18.48
C LEU A 94 -64.18 -13.32 -18.31
N ASP A 95 -64.35 -14.22 -17.35
CA ASP A 95 -65.69 -14.67 -16.97
C ASP A 95 -66.28 -13.66 -15.98
N ASN A 96 -67.51 -13.19 -16.20
CA ASN A 96 -68.26 -12.32 -15.27
C ASN A 96 -67.50 -11.05 -14.84
N TRP A 97 -66.93 -10.32 -15.81
CA TRP A 97 -66.13 -9.11 -15.58
C TRP A 97 -66.89 -7.81 -15.82
N ILE A 98 -68.12 -7.88 -16.33
CA ILE A 98 -69.07 -6.78 -16.37
C ILE A 98 -70.26 -7.18 -15.51
N TRP A 99 -70.67 -6.29 -14.63
CA TRP A 99 -71.83 -6.45 -13.75
C TRP A 99 -72.90 -5.45 -14.16
N PHE A 100 -74.15 -5.88 -13.98
CA PHE A 100 -75.33 -5.19 -14.46
C PHE A 100 -76.33 -4.94 -13.33
N ASP A 101 -77.09 -3.85 -13.42
CA ASP A 101 -78.22 -3.53 -12.53
C ASP A 101 -79.51 -4.26 -12.93
N SER A 102 -79.56 -4.80 -14.14
CA SER A 102 -80.71 -5.54 -14.69
C SER A 102 -80.27 -6.81 -15.41
N GLU A 103 -81.21 -7.74 -15.62
CA GLU A 103 -80.96 -8.97 -16.39
C GLU A 103 -80.82 -8.65 -17.87
N VAL A 104 -79.57 -8.59 -18.35
CA VAL A 104 -79.21 -8.34 -19.74
C VAL A 104 -78.27 -9.41 -20.29
N GLU A 105 -78.16 -9.47 -21.62
CA GLU A 105 -77.24 -10.39 -22.29
C GLU A 105 -75.79 -9.98 -21.99
N PRO A 106 -74.92 -10.92 -21.58
CA PRO A 106 -73.49 -10.64 -21.42
C PRO A 106 -72.83 -10.24 -22.74
N LEU A 107 -71.77 -9.44 -22.66
CA LEU A 107 -70.95 -9.09 -23.81
C LEU A 107 -69.98 -10.23 -24.13
N ASP A 108 -70.18 -10.93 -25.25
CA ASP A 108 -69.25 -11.96 -25.73
C ASP A 108 -68.20 -11.36 -26.66
N GLN A 109 -66.92 -11.46 -26.26
CA GLN A 109 -65.79 -10.83 -26.93
C GLN A 109 -64.75 -11.86 -27.42
N ASN A 110 -64.29 -11.68 -28.66
CA ASN A 110 -63.14 -12.40 -29.20
C ASN A 110 -61.83 -11.70 -28.81
N ILE A 111 -60.70 -12.40 -29.01
CA ILE A 111 -59.35 -11.85 -28.74
C ILE A 111 -59.09 -10.50 -29.42
N GLU A 112 -59.62 -10.27 -30.62
CA GLU A 112 -59.49 -9.01 -31.35
C GLU A 112 -60.23 -7.85 -30.66
N ASN A 113 -61.28 -8.17 -29.91
CA ASN A 113 -62.10 -7.20 -29.18
C ASN A 113 -61.55 -6.82 -27.81
N ILE A 114 -60.58 -7.57 -27.31
CA ILE A 114 -59.89 -7.30 -26.05
C ILE A 114 -58.44 -6.84 -26.24
N PHE A 115 -57.97 -6.81 -27.49
CA PHE A 115 -56.62 -6.37 -27.84
C PHE A 115 -56.52 -4.85 -27.90
N GLY A 116 -55.49 -4.30 -27.26
CA GLY A 116 -55.33 -2.86 -27.10
C GLY A 116 -53.89 -2.40 -26.96
N THR A 117 -53.74 -1.09 -26.86
CA THR A 117 -52.46 -0.40 -26.64
C THR A 117 -52.49 0.36 -25.33
N SER A 118 -51.31 0.57 -24.75
CA SER A 118 -51.17 1.41 -23.56
C SER A 118 -49.87 2.20 -23.55
N LEU A 119 -49.99 3.45 -23.13
CA LEU A 119 -48.91 4.37 -22.80
C LEU A 119 -48.81 4.48 -21.28
N ASP A 120 -47.61 4.34 -20.73
CA ASP A 120 -47.33 4.31 -19.30
C ASP A 120 -46.07 5.15 -19.04
N ILE A 121 -46.20 6.20 -18.22
CA ILE A 121 -45.15 7.19 -17.97
C ILE A 121 -44.94 7.30 -16.47
N ASP A 122 -43.79 6.84 -15.98
CA ASP A 122 -43.33 7.11 -14.63
C ASP A 122 -42.53 8.42 -14.60
N ILE A 123 -42.79 9.25 -13.60
CA ILE A 123 -42.16 10.57 -13.43
C ILE A 123 -41.60 10.68 -12.01
N GLY A 124 -40.41 11.26 -11.92
CA GLY A 124 -39.82 11.70 -10.65
C GLY A 124 -39.55 10.55 -9.68
N MET A 125 -39.02 9.44 -10.17
CA MET A 125 -38.77 8.27 -9.34
C MET A 125 -37.51 8.48 -8.49
N ILE A 126 -37.67 8.41 -7.16
CA ILE A 126 -36.62 8.71 -6.17
C ILE A 126 -36.27 7.43 -5.40
N ASN A 127 -34.97 7.20 -5.16
CA ASN A 127 -34.54 6.08 -4.32
C ASN A 127 -34.71 6.41 -2.83
N ILE A 128 -35.89 6.11 -2.28
CA ILE A 128 -36.24 6.45 -0.89
C ILE A 128 -35.27 5.79 0.13
N PRO A 129 -34.94 4.49 0.04
CA PRO A 129 -33.97 3.88 0.95
C PRO A 129 -32.63 4.61 0.96
N ASN A 130 -32.11 4.95 -0.22
CA ASN A 130 -30.87 5.71 -0.31
C ASN A 130 -31.02 7.15 0.21
N LEU A 131 -32.16 7.80 0.00
CA LEU A 131 -32.39 9.17 0.49
C LEU A 131 -32.33 9.24 2.02
N ILE A 132 -33.07 8.35 2.70
CA ILE A 132 -33.26 8.34 4.16
C ILE A 132 -32.10 7.66 4.88
N MET A 133 -31.72 6.47 4.43
CA MET A 133 -30.76 5.61 5.14
C MET A 133 -29.36 5.63 4.53
N LYS A 134 -29.15 6.34 3.41
CA LYS A 134 -27.88 6.34 2.64
C LYS A 134 -27.43 4.92 2.23
N THR A 135 -28.38 3.99 2.12
CA THR A 135 -28.12 2.61 1.73
C THR A 135 -27.93 2.49 0.22
N SER A 136 -26.89 1.77 -0.20
CA SER A 136 -26.58 1.53 -1.62
C SER A 136 -26.76 0.08 -2.08
N TRP A 137 -27.09 -0.84 -1.16
CA TRP A 137 -27.28 -2.26 -1.45
C TRP A 137 -28.57 -2.57 -2.22
N MET A 138 -29.54 -1.64 -2.25
CA MET A 138 -30.82 -1.84 -2.91
C MET A 138 -31.32 -0.57 -3.58
N ASN A 139 -31.65 -0.66 -4.86
CA ASN A 139 -32.30 0.41 -5.61
C ASN A 139 -33.81 0.17 -5.60
N VAL A 140 -34.53 0.83 -4.69
CA VAL A 140 -36.00 0.90 -4.70
C VAL A 140 -36.40 2.32 -5.06
N LEU A 141 -36.91 2.51 -6.26
CA LEU A 141 -37.34 3.81 -6.74
C LEU A 141 -38.86 3.92 -6.57
N THR A 142 -39.31 5.02 -5.97
CA THR A 142 -40.74 5.33 -5.81
C THR A 142 -41.07 6.58 -6.61
N GLY A 143 -42.14 6.54 -7.40
CA GLY A 143 -42.54 7.64 -8.28
C GLY A 143 -44.03 7.71 -8.53
N LEU A 144 -44.43 8.69 -9.33
CA LEU A 144 -45.80 8.87 -9.79
C LEU A 144 -45.93 8.37 -11.22
N ASN A 145 -47.06 7.77 -11.52
CA ASN A 145 -47.34 7.19 -12.82
C ASN A 145 -48.61 7.75 -13.42
N TYR A 146 -48.55 8.05 -14.72
CA TYR A 146 -49.71 8.21 -15.56
C TYR A 146 -49.77 7.07 -16.57
N ARG A 147 -50.94 6.44 -16.67
CA ARG A 147 -51.18 5.39 -17.67
C ARG A 147 -52.47 5.67 -18.42
N SER A 148 -52.42 5.47 -19.73
CA SER A 148 -53.57 5.46 -20.62
C SER A 148 -53.62 4.14 -21.36
N SER A 149 -54.81 3.56 -21.50
CA SER A 149 -55.01 2.34 -22.28
C SER A 149 -56.35 2.36 -23.00
N SER A 150 -56.40 1.71 -24.16
CA SER A 150 -57.63 1.55 -24.93
C SER A 150 -57.55 0.32 -25.85
N ILE A 151 -58.71 -0.18 -26.24
CA ILE A 151 -58.89 -1.30 -27.16
C ILE A 151 -58.90 -0.79 -28.60
N ILE A 152 -58.27 -1.53 -29.52
CA ILE A 152 -58.15 -1.15 -30.93
C ILE A 152 -59.44 -1.46 -31.71
N SER A 153 -60.02 -2.65 -31.52
CA SER A 153 -61.17 -3.14 -32.30
C SER A 153 -62.34 -3.54 -31.40
N PRO A 154 -63.03 -2.57 -30.75
CA PRO A 154 -64.07 -2.85 -29.76
C PRO A 154 -65.29 -3.57 -30.36
N LYS A 155 -66.01 -4.33 -29.52
CA LYS A 155 -67.22 -5.08 -29.88
C LYS A 155 -68.47 -4.21 -29.69
N GLU A 156 -69.46 -4.35 -30.57
CA GLU A 156 -70.78 -3.71 -30.40
C GLU A 156 -71.49 -4.25 -29.14
N VAL A 157 -72.15 -3.37 -28.39
CA VAL A 157 -72.91 -3.77 -27.20
C VAL A 157 -74.21 -4.49 -27.59
N PRO A 158 -74.69 -5.46 -26.80
CA PRO A 158 -75.99 -6.08 -27.03
C PRO A 158 -77.13 -5.05 -27.11
N PRO A 159 -78.14 -5.23 -27.99
CA PRO A 159 -79.23 -4.27 -28.15
C PRO A 159 -79.99 -3.97 -26.86
N ASN A 160 -80.15 -4.96 -25.98
CA ASN A 160 -80.84 -4.81 -24.70
C ASN A 160 -80.10 -3.93 -23.67
N TRP A 161 -78.83 -3.57 -23.92
CA TRP A 161 -78.13 -2.59 -23.08
C TRP A 161 -78.57 -1.15 -23.36
N LYS A 162 -79.17 -0.90 -24.53
CA LYS A 162 -79.54 0.45 -24.99
C LYS A 162 -81.04 0.63 -25.22
N THR A 163 -81.84 -0.40 -25.06
CA THR A 163 -83.30 -0.36 -25.23
C THR A 163 -83.93 0.70 -24.31
N GLY A 164 -84.72 1.63 -24.87
CA GLY A 164 -85.37 2.68 -24.11
C GLY A 164 -84.47 3.87 -23.74
N THR A 165 -83.22 3.87 -24.22
CA THR A 165 -82.27 4.98 -24.04
C THR A 165 -82.16 5.81 -25.32
N VAL A 166 -81.58 7.01 -25.23
CA VAL A 166 -81.29 7.84 -26.41
C VAL A 166 -80.25 7.22 -27.35
N LEU A 167 -79.55 6.16 -26.94
CA LEU A 167 -78.53 5.46 -27.73
C LEU A 167 -79.10 4.29 -28.55
N GLU A 168 -80.40 4.00 -28.46
CA GLU A 168 -81.02 2.81 -29.06
C GLU A 168 -80.72 2.67 -30.57
N THR A 169 -80.77 3.80 -31.30
CA THR A 169 -80.51 3.85 -32.75
C THR A 169 -79.03 3.86 -33.12
N ASN A 170 -78.13 4.15 -32.18
CA ASN A 170 -76.71 4.36 -32.45
C ASN A 170 -75.94 3.04 -32.42
N LYS A 171 -74.87 2.94 -33.22
CA LYS A 171 -73.95 1.80 -33.18
C LYS A 171 -72.91 1.98 -32.07
N ILE A 172 -73.28 1.57 -30.87
CA ILE A 172 -72.42 1.71 -29.68
C ILE A 172 -71.51 0.49 -29.50
N LYS A 173 -70.22 0.74 -29.33
CA LYS A 173 -69.20 -0.28 -29.06
C LYS A 173 -68.62 -0.13 -27.65
N PHE A 174 -68.40 -1.25 -26.97
CA PHE A 174 -67.72 -1.27 -25.68
C PHE A 174 -66.21 -1.09 -25.88
N LYS A 175 -65.71 0.11 -25.61
CA LYS A 175 -64.33 0.54 -25.80
C LYS A 175 -63.82 1.27 -24.53
N PRO A 176 -63.45 0.54 -23.48
CA PRO A 176 -62.88 1.15 -22.28
C PRO A 176 -61.58 1.91 -22.63
N GLU A 177 -61.65 3.24 -22.57
CA GLU A 177 -60.53 4.16 -22.52
C GLU A 177 -60.26 4.48 -21.05
N VAL A 178 -59.21 3.85 -20.51
CA VAL A 178 -58.85 3.94 -19.11
C VAL A 178 -57.70 4.92 -18.94
N ARG A 179 -57.83 5.82 -17.95
CA ARG A 179 -56.79 6.74 -17.47
C ARG A 179 -56.52 6.49 -16.01
N GLU A 180 -55.26 6.32 -15.67
CA GLU A 180 -54.86 5.83 -14.36
C GLU A 180 -53.73 6.68 -13.80
N TYR A 181 -53.81 6.91 -12.50
CA TYR A 181 -52.83 7.68 -11.73
C TYR A 181 -52.38 6.81 -10.57
N LEU A 182 -51.13 6.35 -10.63
CA LEU A 182 -50.60 5.33 -9.71
C LEU A 182 -49.39 5.87 -8.95
N ILE A 183 -49.18 5.34 -7.75
CA ILE A 183 -47.87 5.39 -7.09
C ILE A 183 -47.17 4.08 -7.44
N THR A 184 -45.93 4.17 -7.91
CA THR A 184 -45.15 3.01 -8.36
C THR A 184 -43.91 2.84 -7.53
N ASN A 185 -43.59 1.58 -7.22
CA ASN A 185 -42.33 1.16 -6.63
C ASN A 185 -41.63 0.22 -7.62
N SER A 186 -40.38 0.53 -7.95
CA SER A 186 -39.55 -0.29 -8.82
C SER A 186 -38.26 -0.74 -8.13
N PHE A 187 -38.04 -2.04 -8.07
CA PHE A 187 -36.80 -2.64 -7.61
C PHE A 187 -35.90 -2.94 -8.81
N GLN A 188 -34.67 -2.40 -8.76
CA GLN A 188 -33.69 -2.56 -9.84
C GLN A 188 -32.51 -3.41 -9.39
N TRP A 189 -32.35 -4.56 -10.05
CA TRP A 189 -31.23 -5.45 -9.84
C TRP A 189 -30.31 -5.43 -11.07
N GLN A 190 -29.10 -4.90 -10.88
CA GLN A 190 -28.11 -4.75 -11.94
C GLN A 190 -26.89 -5.66 -11.66
N PRO A 191 -26.93 -6.95 -12.07
CA PRO A 191 -25.81 -7.87 -11.88
C PRO A 191 -24.66 -7.64 -12.88
N LEU A 192 -24.87 -6.88 -13.96
CA LEU A 192 -23.88 -6.66 -15.01
C LEU A 192 -23.81 -5.19 -15.44
N ASN A 193 -22.75 -4.81 -16.14
CA ASN A 193 -22.52 -3.41 -16.50
C ASN A 193 -23.52 -2.85 -17.52
N SER A 194 -23.97 -3.70 -18.43
CA SER A 194 -24.73 -3.31 -19.61
C SER A 194 -26.23 -3.58 -19.51
N TRP A 195 -26.71 -4.29 -18.48
CA TRP A 195 -28.14 -4.56 -18.34
C TRP A 195 -28.57 -4.72 -16.88
N TYR A 196 -29.86 -4.51 -16.62
CA TYR A 196 -30.50 -4.72 -15.33
C TYR A 196 -31.92 -5.31 -15.47
N LEU A 197 -32.38 -5.97 -14.42
CA LEU A 197 -33.79 -6.36 -14.27
C LEU A 197 -34.54 -5.31 -13.45
N ASN A 198 -35.75 -5.01 -13.87
CA ASN A 198 -36.64 -4.07 -13.23
C ASN A 198 -37.92 -4.78 -12.80
N PHE A 199 -38.22 -4.78 -11.51
CA PHE A 199 -39.45 -5.34 -10.97
C PHE A 199 -40.31 -4.18 -10.49
N ARG A 200 -41.52 -4.04 -11.04
CA ARG A 200 -42.40 -2.90 -10.78
C ARG A 200 -43.70 -3.34 -10.15
N TYR A 201 -44.17 -2.57 -9.19
CA TYR A 201 -45.52 -2.62 -8.65
C TYR A 201 -46.12 -1.21 -8.64
N GLY A 202 -47.38 -1.08 -9.07
CA GLY A 202 -48.11 0.18 -9.04
C GLY A 202 -49.52 0.00 -8.48
N TYR A 203 -49.99 0.98 -7.73
CA TYR A 203 -51.37 1.03 -7.23
C TYR A 203 -51.91 2.46 -7.22
N GLY A 204 -53.20 2.63 -7.54
CA GLY A 204 -53.83 3.94 -7.48
C GLY A 204 -55.23 3.97 -8.06
N LEU A 205 -55.57 5.13 -8.63
CA LEU A 205 -56.91 5.45 -9.10
C LEU A 205 -57.04 5.19 -10.60
N ALA A 206 -58.23 4.78 -11.02
CA ALA A 206 -58.59 4.54 -12.39
C ALA A 206 -59.87 5.28 -12.75
N PHE A 207 -59.91 5.83 -13.96
CA PHE A 207 -61.06 6.50 -14.55
C PHE A 207 -61.26 5.94 -15.94
N SER A 208 -62.50 5.70 -16.35
CA SER A 208 -62.80 5.09 -17.64
C SER A 208 -63.97 5.78 -18.32
N LYS A 209 -63.85 5.97 -19.64
CA LYS A 209 -64.99 6.12 -20.54
C LYS A 209 -65.06 4.83 -21.35
N PHE A 210 -66.24 4.26 -21.57
CA PHE A 210 -66.31 2.90 -22.10
C PHE A 210 -67.25 2.68 -23.27
N TYR A 211 -67.95 3.71 -23.74
CA TYR A 211 -68.76 3.65 -24.96
C TYR A 211 -68.15 4.49 -26.07
N TYR A 212 -68.00 3.85 -27.23
CA TYR A 212 -67.60 4.47 -28.47
C TYR A 212 -68.79 4.47 -29.43
N ASP A 213 -69.18 5.64 -29.91
CA ASP A 213 -70.21 5.79 -30.92
C ASP A 213 -69.57 5.68 -32.30
N ASP A 214 -69.93 4.63 -33.03
CA ASP A 214 -69.40 4.35 -34.37
C ASP A 214 -69.95 5.32 -35.42
N ASP A 215 -71.12 5.91 -35.19
CA ASP A 215 -71.76 6.86 -36.10
C ASP A 215 -71.13 8.27 -35.94
N LEU A 216 -70.70 8.63 -34.72
CA LEU A 216 -70.02 9.90 -34.41
C LEU A 216 -68.49 9.80 -34.40
N GLU A 217 -67.94 8.61 -34.61
CA GLU A 217 -66.51 8.29 -34.55
C GLU A 217 -65.80 8.84 -33.28
N SER A 218 -66.48 8.81 -32.13
CA SER A 218 -65.98 9.43 -30.90
C SER A 218 -66.30 8.63 -29.64
N ILE A 219 -65.49 8.85 -28.59
CA ILE A 219 -65.77 8.28 -27.27
C ILE A 219 -66.85 9.13 -26.58
N ASN A 220 -67.89 8.48 -26.06
CA ASN A 220 -68.97 9.17 -25.38
C ASN A 220 -68.46 9.77 -24.07
N ASP A 221 -68.90 10.98 -23.77
CA ASP A 221 -68.57 11.61 -22.49
C ASP A 221 -69.31 10.97 -21.33
N SER A 222 -70.45 10.32 -21.53
CA SER A 222 -71.19 9.56 -20.53
C SER A 222 -71.68 8.26 -21.17
N PRO A 223 -71.67 7.12 -20.47
CA PRO A 223 -71.32 6.93 -19.05
C PRO A 223 -69.82 6.99 -18.76
N LYS A 224 -69.47 7.41 -17.53
CA LYS A 224 -68.09 7.41 -17.01
C LYS A 224 -67.99 6.45 -15.84
N GLY A 225 -66.79 5.94 -15.59
CA GLY A 225 -66.50 5.09 -14.45
C GLY A 225 -65.27 5.53 -13.68
N SER A 226 -65.25 5.23 -12.40
CA SER A 226 -64.08 5.39 -11.52
C SER A 226 -63.87 4.16 -10.64
N GLY A 227 -62.64 4.00 -10.16
CA GLY A 227 -62.26 2.94 -9.25
C GLY A 227 -60.76 2.87 -9.02
N THR A 228 -60.21 1.67 -8.91
CA THR A 228 -58.81 1.44 -8.56
C THR A 228 -58.09 0.58 -9.59
N SER A 229 -56.78 0.74 -9.67
CA SER A 229 -55.92 -0.05 -10.55
C SER A 229 -54.67 -0.50 -9.81
N MET A 230 -54.23 -1.71 -10.13
CA MET A 230 -52.92 -2.22 -9.78
C MET A 230 -52.17 -2.74 -11.00
N ASN A 231 -50.84 -2.68 -10.96
CA ASN A 231 -50.00 -3.32 -11.96
C ASN A 231 -48.77 -3.98 -11.34
N VAL A 232 -48.30 -5.04 -12.00
CA VAL A 232 -47.02 -5.70 -11.76
C VAL A 232 -46.28 -5.81 -13.09
N GLY A 233 -44.98 -5.55 -13.08
CA GLY A 233 -44.15 -5.59 -14.27
C GLY A 233 -42.80 -6.23 -14.02
N LEU A 234 -42.33 -7.01 -14.99
CA LEU A 234 -40.96 -7.51 -15.07
C LEU A 234 -40.32 -6.99 -16.35
N GLY A 235 -39.27 -6.20 -16.20
CA GLY A 235 -38.56 -5.53 -17.27
C GLY A 235 -37.12 -6.00 -17.41
N PHE A 236 -36.69 -6.27 -18.64
CA PHE A 236 -35.28 -6.38 -19.00
C PHE A 236 -34.82 -5.07 -19.62
N ARG A 237 -33.68 -4.53 -19.17
CA ARG A 237 -33.19 -3.21 -19.59
C ARG A 237 -31.74 -3.30 -20.02
N TYR A 238 -31.41 -2.75 -21.18
CA TYR A 238 -30.06 -2.56 -21.69
C TYR A 238 -29.64 -1.10 -21.53
N ILE A 239 -28.47 -0.86 -20.95
CA ILE A 239 -27.95 0.48 -20.65
C ILE A 239 -27.07 0.96 -21.80
N ILE A 240 -27.48 2.06 -22.41
CA ILE A 240 -26.71 2.79 -23.42
C ILE A 240 -25.71 3.69 -22.70
N ASP A 241 -24.43 3.61 -23.09
CA ASP A 241 -23.31 4.39 -22.56
C ASP A 241 -23.15 4.30 -21.02
N PRO A 242 -22.76 3.13 -20.48
CA PRO A 242 -22.75 2.88 -19.04
C PRO A 242 -21.78 3.76 -18.23
N GLY A 243 -20.83 4.46 -18.87
CA GLY A 243 -19.81 5.28 -18.21
C GLY A 243 -20.20 6.75 -17.96
N LYS A 244 -21.35 7.22 -18.46
CA LYS A 244 -21.80 8.60 -18.27
C LYS A 244 -22.52 8.80 -16.93
N ALA A 245 -22.50 10.03 -16.41
CA ALA A 245 -23.24 10.40 -15.20
C ALA A 245 -24.77 10.26 -15.37
N ASN A 246 -25.24 10.52 -16.59
CA ASN A 246 -26.62 10.33 -17.01
C ASN A 246 -26.64 9.08 -17.88
N ARG A 247 -27.37 8.06 -17.45
CA ARG A 247 -27.43 6.76 -18.14
C ARG A 247 -28.79 6.61 -18.78
N PHE A 248 -28.81 6.10 -20.00
CA PHE A 248 -30.04 5.82 -20.73
C PHE A 248 -30.23 4.31 -20.80
N SER A 249 -31.47 3.85 -20.78
CA SER A 249 -31.74 2.45 -21.06
C SER A 249 -32.93 2.26 -21.98
N ILE A 250 -32.87 1.16 -22.73
CA ILE A 250 -33.96 0.65 -23.54
C ILE A 250 -34.32 -0.74 -23.02
N GLY A 251 -35.57 -1.13 -23.11
CA GLY A 251 -35.95 -2.43 -22.58
C GLY A 251 -37.29 -2.94 -23.06
N VAL A 252 -37.61 -4.13 -22.57
CA VAL A 252 -38.88 -4.80 -22.79
C VAL A 252 -39.46 -5.19 -21.43
N ASP A 253 -40.76 -4.95 -21.25
CA ASP A 253 -41.50 -5.29 -20.04
C ASP A 253 -42.63 -6.25 -20.34
N LEU A 254 -42.73 -7.29 -19.51
CA LEU A 254 -43.94 -8.08 -19.36
C LEU A 254 -44.75 -7.46 -18.22
N ARG A 255 -45.99 -7.06 -18.49
CA ARG A 255 -46.85 -6.41 -17.50
C ARG A 255 -48.17 -7.13 -17.38
N HIS A 256 -48.61 -7.32 -16.14
CA HIS A 256 -49.98 -7.62 -15.81
C HIS A 256 -50.58 -6.44 -15.05
N SER A 257 -51.83 -6.10 -15.33
CA SER A 257 -52.57 -5.15 -14.50
C SER A 257 -54.01 -5.54 -14.32
N TYR A 258 -54.57 -5.10 -13.20
CA TYR A 258 -55.96 -5.32 -12.86
C TYR A 258 -56.58 -3.98 -12.50
N THR A 259 -57.60 -3.59 -13.26
CA THR A 259 -58.30 -2.32 -13.08
C THR A 259 -59.75 -2.60 -12.79
N LYS A 260 -60.23 -2.14 -11.64
CA LYS A 260 -61.62 -2.30 -11.20
C LYS A 260 -62.32 -0.96 -11.29
N ILE A 261 -63.36 -0.88 -12.12
CA ILE A 261 -64.23 0.27 -12.27
C ILE A 261 -65.57 -0.08 -11.64
N ASN A 262 -65.82 0.37 -10.42
CA ASN A 262 -66.94 -0.05 -9.59
C ASN A 262 -67.84 1.11 -9.12
N SER A 263 -67.60 2.31 -9.65
CA SER A 263 -68.50 3.45 -9.50
C SER A 263 -68.74 4.01 -10.89
N ILE A 264 -69.96 3.82 -11.39
CA ILE A 264 -70.41 4.31 -12.69
C ILE A 264 -71.26 5.57 -12.48
N ASP A 265 -70.92 6.63 -13.20
CA ASP A 265 -71.65 7.89 -13.27
C ASP A 265 -72.39 7.92 -14.61
N ASP A 266 -73.68 7.63 -14.53
CA ASP A 266 -74.60 7.57 -15.66
C ASP A 266 -75.88 8.38 -15.38
N PRO A 267 -75.82 9.73 -15.43
CA PRO A 267 -76.94 10.59 -15.09
C PRO A 267 -78.14 10.48 -16.05
N ASN A 268 -77.92 9.89 -17.24
CA ASN A 268 -78.93 9.77 -18.28
C ASN A 268 -79.45 8.33 -18.43
N ASP A 269 -79.06 7.41 -17.52
CA ASP A 269 -79.48 6.01 -17.49
C ASP A 269 -79.31 5.33 -18.87
N LEU A 270 -78.11 5.46 -19.43
CA LEU A 270 -77.72 4.99 -20.76
C LEU A 270 -77.23 3.54 -20.79
N THR A 271 -76.89 2.95 -19.64
CA THR A 271 -76.28 1.63 -19.56
C THR A 271 -76.78 0.81 -18.36
N PRO A 272 -77.01 -0.51 -18.52
CA PRO A 272 -77.25 -1.40 -17.39
C PRO A 272 -75.96 -1.70 -16.59
N VAL A 273 -74.78 -1.32 -17.10
CA VAL A 273 -73.47 -1.63 -16.49
C VAL A 273 -73.24 -0.81 -15.22
N ASN A 274 -73.09 -1.49 -14.08
CA ASN A 274 -72.79 -0.87 -12.78
C ASN A 274 -71.34 -1.04 -12.34
N ARG A 275 -70.60 -1.97 -12.96
CA ARG A 275 -69.18 -2.23 -12.70
C ARG A 275 -68.57 -3.00 -13.86
N PHE A 276 -67.28 -2.81 -14.10
CA PHE A 276 -66.48 -3.75 -14.87
C PHE A 276 -65.02 -3.81 -14.39
N ASP A 277 -64.38 -4.96 -14.60
CA ASP A 277 -63.02 -5.23 -14.20
C ASP A 277 -62.18 -5.65 -15.42
N LEU A 278 -61.01 -5.05 -15.59
CA LEU A 278 -60.10 -5.28 -16.72
C LEU A 278 -58.82 -5.94 -16.23
N ALA A 279 -58.54 -7.16 -16.69
CA ALA A 279 -57.25 -7.82 -16.45
C ALA A 279 -56.38 -7.74 -17.71
N ASN A 280 -55.40 -6.86 -17.73
CA ASN A 280 -54.50 -6.69 -18.88
C ASN A 280 -53.25 -7.56 -18.75
N TYR A 281 -52.84 -8.19 -19.85
CA TYR A 281 -51.53 -8.80 -20.03
C TYR A 281 -50.88 -8.24 -21.30
N GLY A 282 -49.66 -7.71 -21.20
CA GLY A 282 -49.02 -7.09 -22.36
C GLY A 282 -47.50 -7.06 -22.34
N ILE A 283 -46.95 -6.68 -23.50
CA ILE A 283 -45.53 -6.50 -23.75
C ILE A 283 -45.30 -5.03 -24.12
N TYR A 284 -44.32 -4.39 -23.47
CA TYR A 284 -44.06 -2.96 -23.60
C TYR A 284 -42.60 -2.70 -23.92
N LEU A 285 -42.34 -1.79 -24.85
CA LEU A 285 -41.01 -1.20 -25.04
C LEU A 285 -40.84 -0.09 -24.02
N SER A 286 -39.71 -0.09 -23.31
CA SER A 286 -39.37 0.92 -22.31
C SER A 286 -38.16 1.75 -22.71
N LEU A 287 -38.21 3.04 -22.38
CA LEU A 287 -37.12 4.00 -22.50
C LEU A 287 -36.99 4.74 -21.16
N SER A 288 -35.80 4.78 -20.59
CA SER A 288 -35.57 5.47 -19.32
C SER A 288 -34.25 6.23 -19.31
N THR A 289 -34.18 7.22 -18.43
CA THR A 289 -32.93 7.93 -18.09
C THR A 289 -32.78 7.97 -16.59
N PHE A 290 -31.59 7.71 -16.06
CA PHE A 290 -31.34 7.67 -14.61
C PHE A 290 -29.94 8.14 -14.23
N TYR A 291 -29.83 8.57 -12.98
CA TYR A 291 -28.62 9.15 -12.40
C TYR A 291 -28.07 8.27 -11.29
N GLY A 292 -26.76 8.06 -11.30
CA GLY A 292 -26.07 7.17 -10.38
C GLY A 292 -25.97 5.74 -10.94
N GLY A 293 -25.76 4.77 -10.07
CA GLY A 293 -25.55 3.39 -10.51
C GLY A 293 -24.21 3.15 -11.19
N LYS A 294 -23.22 4.06 -11.14
CA LYS A 294 -21.91 3.90 -11.81
C LYS A 294 -20.95 3.02 -10.99
N LYS A 295 -20.00 2.37 -11.66
CA LYS A 295 -18.89 1.67 -10.99
C LYS A 295 -18.06 2.70 -10.20
N THR A 296 -17.46 2.27 -9.10
CA THR A 296 -16.52 3.08 -8.31
C THR A 296 -15.11 2.48 -8.35
N VAL A 297 -14.15 3.18 -7.74
CA VAL A 297 -12.80 2.68 -7.52
C VAL A 297 -12.78 1.40 -6.67
N GLY A 298 -13.83 1.12 -5.88
CA GLY A 298 -13.97 -0.15 -5.16
C GLY A 298 -14.25 -1.33 -6.08
N ASP A 299 -15.03 -1.13 -7.16
CA ASP A 299 -15.26 -2.20 -8.16
C ASP A 299 -13.97 -2.50 -8.92
N GLU A 300 -13.20 -1.46 -9.25
CA GLU A 300 -11.88 -1.61 -9.86
C GLU A 300 -10.88 -2.30 -8.92
N ALA A 301 -10.88 -1.94 -7.62
CA ALA A 301 -10.04 -2.59 -6.61
C ALA A 301 -10.31 -4.09 -6.52
N LYS A 302 -11.57 -4.50 -6.64
CA LYS A 302 -11.98 -5.90 -6.65
C LYS A 302 -11.48 -6.63 -7.90
N ASP A 303 -11.59 -6.01 -9.07
CA ASP A 303 -11.06 -6.57 -10.32
C ASP A 303 -9.53 -6.82 -10.17
N ILE A 304 -8.78 -5.82 -9.67
CA ILE A 304 -7.32 -5.92 -9.41
C ILE A 304 -6.98 -6.95 -8.33
N TYR A 305 -7.83 -7.11 -7.31
CA TYR A 305 -7.64 -8.13 -6.27
C TYR A 305 -7.63 -9.54 -6.87
N TYR A 306 -8.52 -9.84 -7.81
CA TYR A 306 -8.55 -11.16 -8.47
C TYR A 306 -7.43 -11.33 -9.51
N GLU A 307 -6.81 -10.24 -9.96
CA GLU A 307 -5.55 -10.24 -10.73
C GLU A 307 -4.30 -10.46 -9.84
N SER A 308 -4.48 -10.72 -8.54
CA SER A 308 -3.42 -10.91 -7.53
C SER A 308 -2.51 -9.70 -7.25
N ASP A 309 -2.87 -8.49 -7.69
CA ASP A 309 -2.14 -7.28 -7.29
C ASP A 309 -2.74 -6.68 -6.01
N TYR A 310 -2.46 -7.33 -4.89
CA TYR A 310 -3.04 -7.00 -3.58
C TYR A 310 -2.54 -5.65 -3.04
N LEU A 311 -1.35 -5.20 -3.44
CA LEU A 311 -0.83 -3.90 -3.01
C LEU A 311 -1.61 -2.76 -3.66
N THR A 312 -1.85 -2.83 -4.96
CA THR A 312 -2.67 -1.86 -5.69
C THR A 312 -4.13 -1.95 -5.27
N ALA A 313 -4.69 -3.17 -5.14
CA ALA A 313 -6.06 -3.38 -4.68
C ALA A 313 -6.30 -2.76 -3.30
N LYS A 314 -5.41 -2.98 -2.33
CA LYS A 314 -5.49 -2.38 -0.99
C LYS A 314 -5.55 -0.85 -1.04
N SER A 315 -4.70 -0.23 -1.87
CA SER A 315 -4.70 1.22 -2.04
C SER A 315 -6.04 1.71 -2.55
N LYS A 316 -6.57 1.10 -3.62
CA LYS A 316 -7.85 1.50 -4.22
C LYS A 316 -9.05 1.24 -3.32
N PHE A 317 -9.06 0.16 -2.53
CA PHE A 317 -10.10 -0.04 -1.51
C PHE A 317 -10.04 1.05 -0.42
N THR A 318 -8.84 1.53 -0.08
CA THR A 318 -8.68 2.64 0.87
C THR A 318 -9.23 3.94 0.27
N ASP A 319 -8.93 4.22 -1.00
CA ASP A 319 -9.48 5.36 -1.73
C ASP A 319 -11.01 5.30 -1.79
N PHE A 320 -11.58 4.12 -2.07
CA PHE A 320 -13.02 3.89 -2.05
C PHE A 320 -13.65 4.25 -0.70
N ILE A 321 -13.04 3.84 0.41
CA ILE A 321 -13.55 4.13 1.76
C ILE A 321 -13.51 5.63 2.06
N ASN A 322 -12.49 6.34 1.57
CA ASN A 322 -12.33 7.77 1.74
C ASN A 322 -13.34 8.56 0.88
N ASP A 323 -13.54 8.15 -0.37
CA ASP A 323 -14.45 8.79 -1.32
C ASP A 323 -15.92 8.50 -1.00
N TYR A 324 -16.21 7.32 -0.43
CA TYR A 324 -17.56 6.85 -0.13
C TYR A 324 -17.71 6.38 1.33
N PRO A 325 -17.53 7.27 2.32
CA PRO A 325 -17.46 6.88 3.73
C PRO A 325 -18.77 6.31 4.31
N THR A 326 -19.90 6.59 3.67
CA THR A 326 -21.24 6.10 4.04
C THR A 326 -21.75 4.96 3.17
N HIS A 327 -20.91 4.40 2.28
CA HIS A 327 -21.33 3.32 1.38
C HIS A 327 -21.75 2.07 2.17
N SER A 328 -22.83 1.40 1.78
CA SER A 328 -23.32 0.23 2.55
C SER A 328 -22.33 -0.93 2.55
N ASN A 329 -21.56 -1.09 1.48
CA ASN A 329 -20.53 -2.14 1.35
C ASN A 329 -19.13 -1.70 1.82
N LYS A 330 -19.02 -0.63 2.62
CA LYS A 330 -17.75 -0.24 3.26
C LYS A 330 -17.11 -1.39 4.05
N TYR A 331 -17.92 -2.17 4.78
CA TYR A 331 -17.43 -3.31 5.55
C TYR A 331 -16.76 -4.38 4.68
N ARG A 332 -17.29 -4.61 3.46
CA ARG A 332 -16.68 -5.53 2.48
C ARG A 332 -15.35 -5.02 1.96
N ALA A 333 -15.23 -3.71 1.70
CA ALA A 333 -13.96 -3.12 1.31
C ALA A 333 -12.90 -3.26 2.42
N LEU A 334 -13.29 -3.11 3.69
CA LEU A 334 -12.41 -3.36 4.84
C LEU A 334 -11.97 -4.83 4.92
N GLU A 335 -12.88 -5.77 4.69
CA GLU A 335 -12.57 -7.20 4.62
C GLU A 335 -11.57 -7.51 3.50
N PHE A 336 -11.75 -6.96 2.30
CA PHE A 336 -10.78 -7.09 1.22
C PHE A 336 -9.42 -6.47 1.56
N ILE A 337 -9.38 -5.34 2.28
CA ILE A 337 -8.11 -4.75 2.77
C ILE A 337 -7.39 -5.72 3.72
N GLU A 338 -8.12 -6.37 4.62
CA GLU A 338 -7.57 -7.38 5.53
C GLU A 338 -7.02 -8.59 4.75
N GLU A 339 -7.77 -9.09 3.76
CA GLU A 339 -7.30 -10.16 2.89
C GLU A 339 -6.06 -9.77 2.09
N CYS A 340 -6.02 -8.53 1.57
CA CYS A 340 -4.84 -7.99 0.90
C CYS A 340 -3.65 -7.96 1.85
N ASN A 341 -3.81 -7.50 3.09
CA ASN A 341 -2.72 -7.50 4.08
C ASN A 341 -2.15 -8.90 4.32
N ARG A 342 -3.02 -9.93 4.38
CA ARG A 342 -2.60 -11.32 4.50
C ARG A 342 -1.85 -11.83 3.26
N LYS A 343 -2.25 -11.40 2.06
CA LYS A 343 -1.72 -11.90 0.78
C LYS A 343 -0.51 -11.14 0.23
N ILE A 344 -0.31 -9.87 0.62
CA ILE A 344 0.82 -9.04 0.18
C ILE A 344 2.20 -9.73 0.42
N PRO A 345 2.48 -10.32 1.60
CA PRO A 345 3.74 -11.04 1.80
C PRO A 345 3.98 -12.18 0.80
N TYR A 346 2.92 -12.90 0.43
CA TYR A 346 2.99 -13.98 -0.57
C TYR A 346 3.27 -13.43 -1.97
N GLN A 347 2.59 -12.37 -2.39
CA GLN A 347 2.86 -11.69 -3.67
C GLN A 347 4.33 -11.24 -3.77
N ILE A 348 4.87 -10.63 -2.70
CA ILE A 348 6.28 -10.20 -2.68
C ILE A 348 7.22 -11.41 -2.66
N MET A 349 6.85 -12.51 -1.99
CA MET A 349 7.63 -13.75 -2.01
C MET A 349 7.68 -14.37 -3.40
N GLU A 350 6.59 -14.37 -4.17
CA GLU A 350 6.57 -14.84 -5.56
C GLU A 350 7.52 -14.02 -6.45
N GLU A 351 7.57 -12.69 -6.28
CA GLU A 351 8.57 -11.86 -6.94
C GLU A 351 10.00 -12.26 -6.55
N GLY A 352 10.22 -12.62 -5.27
CA GLY A 352 11.51 -13.11 -4.79
C GLY A 352 11.91 -14.46 -5.40
N LEU A 353 10.95 -15.38 -5.53
CA LEU A 353 11.15 -16.69 -6.16
C LEU A 353 11.58 -16.53 -7.63
N TYR A 354 10.97 -15.60 -8.36
CA TYR A 354 11.37 -15.29 -9.73
C TYR A 354 12.85 -14.86 -9.81
N PHE A 355 13.32 -13.99 -8.91
CA PHE A 355 14.73 -13.58 -8.89
C PHE A 355 15.66 -14.72 -8.48
N ASP A 356 15.24 -15.57 -7.55
CA ASP A 356 15.97 -16.78 -7.17
C ASP A 356 16.13 -17.74 -8.36
N ASP A 357 15.08 -17.96 -9.14
CA ASP A 357 15.06 -18.88 -10.28
C ASP A 357 16.00 -18.43 -11.41
N ILE A 358 16.17 -17.13 -11.62
CA ILE A 358 17.13 -16.56 -12.58
C ILE A 358 18.54 -16.37 -12.00
N GLY A 359 18.76 -16.74 -10.73
CA GLY A 359 20.06 -16.68 -10.06
C GLY A 359 20.43 -15.32 -9.44
N ASP A 360 19.52 -14.34 -9.41
CA ASP A 360 19.74 -13.03 -8.80
C ASP A 360 19.42 -13.05 -7.30
N SER A 361 20.28 -13.71 -6.52
CA SER A 361 20.08 -13.92 -5.08
C SER A 361 20.04 -12.64 -4.25
N GLU A 362 20.63 -11.53 -4.74
CA GLU A 362 20.59 -10.25 -4.03
C GLU A 362 19.21 -9.61 -4.13
N LYS A 363 18.63 -9.54 -5.34
CA LYS A 363 17.25 -9.05 -5.48
C LYS A 363 16.25 -9.98 -4.81
N ALA A 364 16.46 -11.29 -4.86
CA ALA A 364 15.61 -12.24 -4.16
C ALA A 364 15.61 -12.01 -2.64
N LEU A 365 16.79 -11.82 -2.05
CA LEU A 365 16.94 -11.49 -0.62
C LEU A 365 16.18 -10.21 -0.26
N ASP A 366 16.33 -9.14 -1.05
CA ASP A 366 15.61 -7.88 -0.84
C ASP A 366 14.09 -8.09 -0.83
N LYS A 367 13.57 -8.90 -1.77
CA LYS A 367 12.15 -9.27 -1.81
C LYS A 367 11.74 -10.06 -0.57
N TYR A 368 12.51 -11.07 -0.16
CA TYR A 368 12.16 -11.88 1.01
C TYR A 368 12.19 -11.08 2.32
N ILE A 369 13.18 -10.20 2.50
CA ILE A 369 13.24 -9.30 3.67
C ILE A 369 12.04 -8.35 3.65
N LYS A 370 11.72 -7.78 2.48
CA LYS A 370 10.54 -6.91 2.32
C LYS A 370 9.25 -7.66 2.62
N ALA A 371 9.06 -8.86 2.09
CA ALA A 371 7.90 -9.72 2.36
C ALA A 371 7.76 -9.99 3.86
N ARG A 372 8.86 -10.39 4.52
CA ARG A 372 8.91 -10.66 5.96
C ARG A 372 8.52 -9.44 6.79
N SER A 373 8.99 -8.25 6.42
CA SER A 373 8.64 -6.99 7.10
C SER A 373 7.16 -6.59 6.97
N ARG A 374 6.44 -7.16 5.99
CA ARG A 374 5.03 -6.86 5.71
C ARG A 374 4.07 -7.89 6.29
N VAL A 375 4.57 -8.93 6.96
CA VAL A 375 3.74 -9.91 7.64
C VAL A 375 3.07 -9.24 8.84
N MET A 376 1.77 -8.98 8.74
CA MET A 376 0.98 -8.31 9.81
C MET A 376 0.33 -9.30 10.79
N THR A 377 0.09 -10.54 10.34
CA THR A 377 -0.49 -11.63 11.13
C THR A 377 0.61 -12.60 11.57
N ASN A 378 0.45 -13.33 12.68
CA ASN A 378 1.31 -14.48 13.02
C ASN A 378 1.05 -15.67 12.07
N ASP A 379 1.09 -15.42 10.76
CA ASP A 379 1.06 -16.44 9.74
C ASP A 379 2.41 -17.17 9.78
N THR A 380 2.45 -18.25 10.55
CA THR A 380 3.67 -19.02 10.79
C THR A 380 4.20 -19.65 9.50
N LEU A 381 3.30 -20.02 8.58
CA LEU A 381 3.65 -20.69 7.33
C LEU A 381 4.53 -19.80 6.43
N ILE A 382 4.10 -18.55 6.18
CA ILE A 382 4.87 -17.62 5.35
C ILE A 382 6.17 -17.20 6.03
N LEU A 383 6.16 -17.01 7.35
CA LEU A 383 7.36 -16.67 8.11
C LEU A 383 8.41 -17.77 8.04
N GLU A 384 8.01 -19.03 8.25
CA GLU A 384 8.89 -20.19 8.12
C GLU A 384 9.45 -20.30 6.70
N SER A 385 8.60 -20.13 5.68
CA SER A 385 9.00 -20.19 4.27
C SER A 385 10.01 -19.10 3.90
N LEU A 386 9.77 -17.86 4.34
CA LEU A 386 10.68 -16.72 4.11
C LEU A 386 12.00 -16.90 4.85
N ASN A 387 11.95 -17.32 6.12
CA ASN A 387 13.17 -17.57 6.90
C ASN A 387 13.99 -18.70 6.28
N PHE A 388 13.35 -19.76 5.80
CA PHE A 388 14.02 -20.84 5.08
C PHE A 388 14.77 -20.30 3.85
N ARG A 389 14.11 -19.50 3.00
CA ARG A 389 14.73 -18.92 1.80
C ARG A 389 15.89 -17.97 2.13
N ILE A 390 15.71 -17.09 3.11
CA ILE A 390 16.76 -16.18 3.58
C ILE A 390 17.98 -16.97 4.10
N ASN A 391 17.73 -18.04 4.86
CA ASN A 391 18.79 -18.91 5.39
C ASN A 391 19.54 -19.66 4.28
N GLU A 392 18.85 -20.12 3.24
CA GLU A 392 19.48 -20.75 2.08
C GLU A 392 20.41 -19.77 1.33
N ILE A 393 19.98 -18.53 1.12
CA ILE A 393 20.84 -17.48 0.54
C ILE A 393 22.05 -17.23 1.43
N ALA A 394 21.85 -17.08 2.74
CA ALA A 394 22.95 -16.89 3.70
C ALA A 394 23.98 -18.02 3.62
N ARG A 395 23.53 -19.28 3.60
CA ARG A 395 24.41 -20.46 3.46
C ARG A 395 25.20 -20.44 2.16
N LYS A 396 24.55 -20.14 1.03
CA LYS A 396 25.22 -20.04 -0.28
C LYS A 396 26.27 -18.93 -0.30
N TRP A 397 25.97 -17.78 0.29
CA TRP A 397 26.91 -16.65 0.36
C TRP A 397 28.07 -16.92 1.31
N LEU A 398 27.84 -17.60 2.44
CA LEU A 398 28.92 -18.06 3.33
C LEU A 398 29.84 -19.07 2.64
N ASN A 399 29.29 -20.03 1.90
CA ASN A 399 30.09 -20.95 1.08
C ASN A 399 30.91 -20.20 0.02
N SER A 400 30.33 -19.17 -0.60
CA SER A 400 31.02 -18.33 -1.57
C SER A 400 32.14 -17.50 -0.92
N ALA A 401 31.94 -17.01 0.30
CA ALA A 401 32.97 -16.33 1.07
C ALA A 401 34.12 -17.27 1.40
N GLU A 402 33.83 -18.52 1.77
CA GLU A 402 34.84 -19.55 2.02
C GLU A 402 35.68 -19.83 0.76
N LEU A 403 35.04 -19.93 -0.42
CA LEU A 403 35.75 -20.07 -1.69
C LEU A 403 36.63 -18.86 -2.04
N LEU A 404 36.18 -17.64 -1.74
CA LEU A 404 36.99 -16.42 -1.90
C LEU A 404 38.20 -16.43 -0.96
N LEU A 405 38.00 -16.86 0.27
CA LEU A 405 39.05 -16.98 1.28
C LEU A 405 40.14 -17.96 0.82
N ASP A 406 39.74 -19.14 0.35
CA ASP A 406 40.66 -20.18 -0.14
C ASP A 406 41.46 -19.74 -1.38
N ARG A 407 40.89 -18.85 -2.19
CA ARG A 407 41.55 -18.25 -3.36
C ARG A 407 42.42 -17.04 -3.03
N GLY A 408 42.48 -16.61 -1.77
CA GLY A 408 43.29 -15.49 -1.32
C GLY A 408 42.61 -14.12 -1.41
N PHE A 409 41.33 -14.04 -1.79
CA PHE A 409 40.55 -12.79 -1.83
C PHE A 409 39.99 -12.45 -0.43
N HIS A 410 40.89 -12.24 0.54
CA HIS A 410 40.51 -12.18 1.96
C HIS A 410 39.58 -11.01 2.29
N LYS A 411 39.81 -9.83 1.70
CA LYS A 411 38.97 -8.64 1.93
C LYS A 411 37.55 -8.85 1.41
N ASP A 412 37.42 -9.34 0.18
CA ASP A 412 36.11 -9.61 -0.44
C ASP A 412 35.35 -10.71 0.32
N ALA A 413 36.06 -11.74 0.79
CA ALA A 413 35.49 -12.78 1.63
C ALA A 413 34.92 -12.20 2.95
N LEU A 414 35.70 -11.37 3.65
CA LEU A 414 35.26 -10.71 4.88
C LEU A 414 34.07 -9.79 4.63
N ASP A 415 34.10 -9.00 3.55
CA ASP A 415 33.02 -8.07 3.22
C ASP A 415 31.72 -8.83 2.88
N LEU A 416 31.81 -9.99 2.21
CA LEU A 416 30.65 -10.86 1.99
C LEU A 416 30.09 -11.44 3.30
N VAL A 417 30.95 -11.88 4.23
CA VAL A 417 30.49 -12.38 5.55
C VAL A 417 29.83 -11.27 6.36
N LYS A 418 30.38 -10.05 6.34
CA LYS A 418 29.74 -8.88 6.96
C LYS A 418 28.38 -8.59 6.34
N LYS A 419 28.26 -8.69 5.00
CA LYS A 419 26.99 -8.54 4.31
C LYS A 419 25.98 -9.60 4.82
N VAL A 420 26.37 -10.87 4.92
CA VAL A 420 25.53 -11.93 5.48
C VAL A 420 25.10 -11.64 6.92
N SER A 421 26.02 -11.16 7.77
CA SER A 421 25.74 -10.84 9.18
C SER A 421 24.67 -9.76 9.37
N SER A 422 24.38 -8.96 8.35
CA SER A 422 23.33 -7.93 8.41
C SER A 422 21.91 -8.49 8.40
N PHE A 423 21.71 -9.72 7.92
CA PHE A 423 20.38 -10.34 7.79
C PHE A 423 20.30 -11.79 8.31
N TYR A 424 21.43 -12.41 8.64
CA TYR A 424 21.54 -13.76 9.17
C TYR A 424 22.49 -13.80 10.37
N SER A 425 22.16 -14.59 11.39
CA SER A 425 22.99 -14.71 12.59
C SER A 425 24.24 -15.54 12.29
N VAL A 426 25.38 -14.85 12.14
CA VAL A 426 26.69 -15.47 11.94
C VAL A 426 27.43 -15.52 13.28
N GLU A 427 28.02 -16.66 13.62
CA GLU A 427 28.84 -16.79 14.82
C GLU A 427 30.07 -15.87 14.78
N ASP A 428 30.37 -15.19 15.88
CA ASP A 428 31.54 -14.30 15.99
C ASP A 428 32.85 -15.01 15.67
N LYS A 429 32.95 -16.31 16.02
CA LYS A 429 34.11 -17.14 15.70
C LYS A 429 34.35 -17.23 14.19
N LEU A 430 33.27 -17.33 13.40
CA LEU A 430 33.38 -17.36 11.94
C LEU A 430 33.81 -15.99 11.41
N ILE A 431 33.21 -14.89 11.89
CA ILE A 431 33.61 -13.53 11.48
C ILE A 431 35.10 -13.26 11.81
N ASN A 432 35.53 -13.65 13.01
CA ASN A 432 36.92 -13.51 13.47
C ASN A 432 37.89 -14.32 12.62
N LYS A 433 37.50 -15.52 12.15
CA LYS A 433 38.28 -16.29 11.18
C LYS A 433 38.55 -15.46 9.92
N PHE A 434 37.54 -14.92 9.24
CA PHE A 434 37.77 -14.11 8.02
C PHE A 434 38.59 -12.85 8.29
N LYS A 435 38.31 -12.16 9.41
CA LYS A 435 39.07 -10.97 9.83
C LYS A 435 40.55 -11.28 10.07
N SER A 436 40.86 -12.43 10.66
CA SER A 436 42.24 -12.85 10.91
C SER A 436 43.07 -12.96 9.63
N TYR A 437 42.48 -13.46 8.54
CA TYR A 437 43.19 -13.59 7.25
C TYR A 437 43.46 -12.25 6.58
N VAL A 438 42.53 -11.29 6.68
CA VAL A 438 42.77 -9.91 6.20
C VAL A 438 43.94 -9.26 6.94
N ILE A 439 43.97 -9.38 8.27
CA ILE A 439 45.05 -8.86 9.11
C ILE A 439 46.39 -9.57 8.82
N LEU A 440 46.35 -10.89 8.57
CA LEU A 440 47.52 -11.65 8.17
C LEU A 440 48.09 -11.14 6.83
N GLU A 441 47.23 -10.81 5.87
CA GLU A 441 47.63 -10.22 4.59
C GLU A 441 48.22 -8.81 4.74
N GLU A 442 47.65 -7.97 5.60
CA GLU A 442 48.23 -6.67 5.97
C GLU A 442 49.64 -6.82 6.53
N GLY A 443 49.85 -7.79 7.43
CA GLY A 443 51.18 -8.13 7.96
C GLY A 443 52.17 -8.52 6.86
N LYS A 444 51.75 -9.37 5.91
CA LYS A 444 52.57 -9.77 4.75
C LYS A 444 52.94 -8.59 3.87
N LYS A 445 52.01 -7.66 3.63
CA LYS A 445 52.27 -6.43 2.87
C LYS A 445 53.30 -5.56 3.59
N LEU A 446 53.15 -5.34 4.89
CA LEU A 446 54.12 -4.57 5.70
C LEU A 446 55.51 -5.21 5.68
N GLN A 447 55.60 -6.54 5.80
CA GLN A 447 56.84 -7.27 5.68
C GLN A 447 57.50 -7.10 4.31
N SER A 448 56.71 -7.10 3.22
CA SER A 448 57.23 -6.92 1.86
C SER A 448 57.84 -5.54 1.59
N ILE A 449 57.43 -4.51 2.34
CA ILE A 449 57.97 -3.15 2.28
C ILE A 449 58.95 -2.85 3.44
N LEU A 450 59.48 -3.89 4.07
CA LEU A 450 60.51 -3.84 5.12
C LEU A 450 60.06 -3.20 6.46
N ILE A 451 58.76 -3.10 6.73
CA ILE A 451 58.22 -2.61 8.02
C ILE A 451 57.92 -3.80 8.93
N PHE A 452 58.98 -4.47 9.38
CA PHE A 452 58.88 -5.79 10.03
C PHE A 452 58.23 -5.76 11.42
N GLY A 453 58.52 -4.75 12.25
CA GLY A 453 57.92 -4.63 13.59
C GLY A 453 56.39 -4.58 13.53
N LYS A 454 55.84 -3.78 12.61
CA LYS A 454 54.39 -3.70 12.38
C LYS A 454 53.82 -4.96 11.74
N ALA A 455 54.58 -5.65 10.91
CA ALA A 455 54.17 -6.95 10.38
C ALA A 455 53.99 -8.00 11.50
N ILE A 456 54.94 -8.08 12.44
CA ILE A 456 54.88 -9.01 13.58
C ILE A 456 53.70 -8.69 14.50
N GLU A 457 53.44 -7.41 14.78
CA GLU A 457 52.25 -6.98 15.54
C GLU A 457 50.95 -7.47 14.87
N LYS A 458 50.84 -7.30 13.55
CA LYS A 458 49.68 -7.77 12.77
C LYS A 458 49.53 -9.28 12.80
N TYR A 459 50.62 -10.05 12.70
CA TYR A 459 50.56 -11.50 12.83
C TYR A 459 50.05 -11.95 14.21
N SER A 460 50.49 -11.30 15.28
CA SER A 460 49.98 -11.54 16.64
C SER A 460 48.50 -11.18 16.78
N GLU A 461 48.05 -10.08 16.16
CA GLU A 461 46.63 -9.70 16.12
C GLU A 461 45.78 -10.76 15.38
N ALA A 462 46.25 -11.24 14.23
CA ALA A 462 45.58 -12.30 13.47
C ALA A 462 45.46 -13.60 14.29
N LEU A 463 46.53 -13.99 15.00
CA LEU A 463 46.53 -15.20 15.83
C LEU A 463 45.54 -15.13 17.00
N LYS A 464 45.39 -13.96 17.63
CA LYS A 464 44.42 -13.75 18.70
C LYS A 464 42.98 -13.98 18.23
N LEU A 465 42.69 -13.63 16.98
CA LEU A 465 41.36 -13.79 16.38
C LEU A 465 41.10 -15.22 15.89
N ASN A 466 42.15 -15.94 15.50
CA ASN A 466 42.05 -17.29 14.95
C ASN A 466 43.26 -18.15 15.31
N THR A 467 43.10 -18.96 16.36
CA THR A 467 44.14 -19.86 16.88
C THR A 467 44.61 -20.89 15.85
N ASN A 468 43.79 -21.22 14.85
CA ASN A 468 44.17 -22.17 13.80
C ASN A 468 45.31 -21.66 12.90
N LEU A 469 45.63 -20.36 12.96
CA LEU A 469 46.74 -19.76 12.22
C LEU A 469 48.10 -19.96 12.91
N GLU A 470 48.17 -20.57 14.09
CA GLU A 470 49.38 -20.62 14.93
C GLU A 470 50.64 -21.04 14.18
N SER A 471 50.59 -22.15 13.44
CA SER A 471 51.75 -22.65 12.69
C SER A 471 52.20 -21.66 11.60
N ASN A 472 51.25 -21.09 10.86
CA ASN A 472 51.52 -20.14 9.79
C ASN A 472 52.05 -18.79 10.33
N VAL A 473 51.40 -18.28 11.39
CA VAL A 473 51.82 -17.04 12.08
C VAL A 473 53.23 -17.19 12.64
N LYS A 474 53.55 -18.30 13.32
CA LYS A 474 54.89 -18.54 13.86
C LYS A 474 55.95 -18.57 12.76
N ALA A 475 55.66 -19.21 11.62
CA ALA A 475 56.58 -19.23 10.48
C ALA A 475 56.82 -17.82 9.89
N LEU A 476 55.74 -17.03 9.72
CA LEU A 476 55.83 -15.66 9.21
C LEU A 476 56.55 -14.72 10.18
N GLN A 477 56.29 -14.83 11.49
CA GLN A 477 56.99 -14.09 12.54
C GLN A 477 58.47 -14.45 12.58
N TYR A 478 58.82 -15.73 12.46
CA TYR A 478 60.21 -16.19 12.36
C TYR A 478 60.91 -15.58 11.15
N GLN A 479 60.27 -15.62 9.97
CA GLN A 479 60.81 -15.03 8.75
C GLN A 479 60.99 -13.52 8.88
N ALA A 480 59.98 -12.81 9.41
CA ALA A 480 60.05 -11.37 9.65
C ALA A 480 61.14 -11.01 10.66
N GLY A 481 61.33 -11.84 11.70
CA GLY A 481 62.39 -11.70 12.69
C GLY A 481 63.78 -11.79 12.08
N ILE A 482 64.04 -12.79 11.22
CA ILE A 482 65.31 -12.90 10.50
C ILE A 482 65.55 -11.65 9.62
N GLN A 483 64.54 -11.21 8.87
CA GLN A 483 64.68 -10.05 7.98
C GLN A 483 64.88 -8.74 8.76
N LEU A 484 64.21 -8.58 9.90
CA LEU A 484 64.41 -7.46 10.82
C LEU A 484 65.84 -7.44 11.37
N VAL A 485 66.42 -8.60 11.65
CA VAL A 485 67.79 -8.74 12.14
C VAL A 485 68.83 -8.34 11.07
N GLU A 486 68.61 -8.73 9.82
CA GLU A 486 69.44 -8.27 8.70
C GLU A 486 69.40 -6.74 8.52
N LEU A 487 68.26 -6.11 8.81
CA LEU A 487 68.08 -4.66 8.77
C LEU A 487 68.69 -3.97 10.01
N ALA A 488 68.48 -4.50 11.21
CA ALA A 488 69.02 -3.96 12.46
C ALA A 488 70.56 -4.04 12.54
N ASN A 489 71.18 -4.96 11.80
CA ASN A 489 72.64 -4.97 11.62
C ASN A 489 73.14 -3.76 10.78
N LYS A 490 72.24 -3.04 10.09
CA LYS A 490 72.55 -1.91 9.20
C LYS A 490 72.01 -0.56 9.72
N VAL A 491 71.15 -0.53 10.74
CA VAL A 491 70.47 0.68 11.24
C VAL A 491 70.61 0.76 12.76
N ASP A 492 71.03 1.92 13.28
CA ASP A 492 71.19 2.19 14.72
C ASP A 492 69.88 2.64 15.40
N ALA A 493 68.74 2.05 15.03
CA ALA A 493 67.44 2.37 15.61
C ALA A 493 67.10 1.41 16.78
N PHE A 494 67.02 1.97 17.99
CA PHE A 494 66.90 1.22 19.24
C PHE A 494 65.65 0.33 19.33
N ASP A 495 64.50 0.79 18.84
CA ASP A 495 63.24 0.03 18.88
C ASP A 495 63.28 -1.21 17.96
N GLU A 496 63.98 -1.09 16.84
CA GLU A 496 64.18 -2.18 15.87
C GLU A 496 65.16 -3.23 16.40
N ILE A 497 66.19 -2.80 17.15
CA ILE A 497 67.11 -3.70 17.86
C ILE A 497 66.38 -4.49 18.96
N ASN A 498 65.51 -3.84 19.74
CA ASN A 498 64.70 -4.52 20.76
C ASN A 498 63.77 -5.57 20.14
N LEU A 499 63.03 -5.20 19.09
CA LEU A 499 62.13 -6.12 18.39
C LEU A 499 62.89 -7.27 17.72
N ALA A 500 64.09 -7.02 17.19
CA ALA A 500 64.97 -8.05 16.63
C ALA A 500 65.44 -9.05 17.68
N VAL A 501 65.85 -8.58 18.86
CA VAL A 501 66.24 -9.44 20.00
C VAL A 501 65.07 -10.31 20.46
N GLN A 502 63.89 -9.72 20.68
CA GLN A 502 62.69 -10.47 21.08
C GLN A 502 62.32 -11.54 20.05
N SER A 503 62.36 -11.19 18.75
CA SER A 503 62.04 -12.13 17.67
C SER A 503 63.02 -13.31 17.62
N LEU A 504 64.32 -13.07 17.85
CA LEU A 504 65.34 -14.12 17.88
C LEU A 504 65.24 -15.01 19.13
N GLU A 505 64.84 -14.46 20.28
CA GLU A 505 64.58 -15.22 21.49
C GLU A 505 63.37 -16.14 21.32
N GLU A 506 62.26 -15.63 20.77
CA GLU A 506 61.08 -16.44 20.45
C GLU A 506 61.40 -17.52 19.41
N ALA A 507 62.15 -17.17 18.36
CA ALA A 507 62.63 -18.12 17.37
C ALA A 507 63.46 -19.25 18.00
N LYS A 508 64.35 -18.93 18.95
CA LYS A 508 65.17 -19.90 19.68
C LYS A 508 64.34 -20.83 20.56
N ILE A 509 63.28 -20.31 21.18
CA ILE A 509 62.32 -21.12 21.95
C ILE A 509 61.60 -22.12 21.03
N LEU A 510 61.23 -21.71 19.81
CA LEU A 510 60.45 -22.52 18.87
C LEU A 510 61.27 -23.58 18.12
N SER A 511 62.50 -23.28 17.69
CA SER A 511 63.32 -24.18 16.86
C SER A 511 64.43 -24.91 17.63
N SER A 512 64.52 -24.74 18.95
CA SER A 512 65.60 -25.25 19.83
C SER A 512 66.99 -24.64 19.58
N SER A 513 67.31 -24.28 18.33
CA SER A 513 68.46 -23.46 17.93
C SER A 513 68.11 -22.62 16.70
N ILE A 514 68.63 -21.40 16.63
CA ILE A 514 68.46 -20.47 15.49
C ILE A 514 69.64 -20.52 14.51
N GLY A 515 70.58 -21.45 14.71
CA GLY A 515 71.82 -21.55 13.94
C GLY A 515 72.93 -20.67 14.51
N SER A 516 74.19 -21.11 14.37
CA SER A 516 75.36 -20.49 15.02
C SER A 516 75.56 -19.01 14.68
N ASN A 517 75.29 -18.61 13.44
CA ASN A 517 75.40 -17.22 13.00
C ASN A 517 74.37 -16.31 13.69
N ASN A 518 73.12 -16.77 13.80
CA ASN A 518 72.05 -16.00 14.43
C ASN A 518 72.17 -15.99 15.96
N GLU A 519 72.70 -17.06 16.58
CA GLU A 519 73.01 -17.07 18.01
C GLU A 519 74.16 -16.13 18.39
N LYS A 520 75.11 -15.93 17.49
CA LYS A 520 76.16 -14.92 17.65
C LYS A 520 75.56 -13.52 17.51
N LEU A 521 74.76 -13.29 16.48
CA LEU A 521 74.10 -12.01 16.24
C LEU A 521 73.13 -11.60 17.36
N LEU A 522 72.38 -12.55 17.93
CA LEU A 522 71.55 -12.33 19.13
C LEU A 522 72.38 -11.80 20.30
N ARG A 523 73.55 -12.42 20.56
CA ARG A 523 74.47 -11.97 21.62
C ARG A 523 75.02 -10.57 21.34
N ASP A 524 75.35 -10.27 20.09
CA ASP A 524 75.88 -8.96 19.68
C ASP A 524 74.81 -7.86 19.84
N LEU A 525 73.56 -8.12 19.45
CA LEU A 525 72.43 -7.18 19.62
C LEU A 525 72.08 -6.98 21.11
N GLN A 526 72.06 -8.04 21.92
CA GLN A 526 71.91 -7.94 23.38
C GLN A 526 73.03 -7.11 24.02
N GLY A 527 74.27 -7.27 23.54
CA GLY A 527 75.42 -6.47 23.96
C GLY A 527 75.27 -4.97 23.63
N LYS A 528 74.78 -4.65 22.43
CA LYS A 528 74.44 -3.27 22.03
C LYS A 528 73.35 -2.67 22.92
N LEU A 529 72.29 -3.43 23.19
CA LEU A 529 71.18 -2.98 24.03
C LEU A 529 71.64 -2.65 25.47
N ASN A 530 72.48 -3.52 26.05
CA ASN A 530 73.06 -3.30 27.37
C ASN A 530 73.99 -2.08 27.41
N SER A 531 74.80 -1.88 26.36
CA SER A 531 75.70 -0.72 26.25
C SER A 531 74.92 0.61 26.20
N TYR A 532 73.81 0.65 25.47
CA TYR A 532 72.93 1.82 25.41
C TYR A 532 72.22 2.11 26.73
N ASN A 533 71.69 1.07 27.40
CA ASN A 533 71.09 1.21 28.73
C ASN A 533 72.08 1.78 29.76
N ASN A 534 73.34 1.34 29.70
CA ASN A 534 74.42 1.89 30.54
C ASN A 534 74.71 3.36 30.21
N TYR A 535 74.76 3.74 28.94
CA TYR A 535 74.93 5.13 28.52
C TYR A 535 73.82 6.05 29.05
N LYS A 536 72.54 5.63 28.92
CA LYS A 536 71.40 6.39 29.43
C LYS A 536 71.44 6.55 30.95
N THR A 537 71.83 5.49 31.66
CA THR A 537 72.00 5.53 33.11
C THR A 537 73.10 6.52 33.52
N ASN A 538 74.22 6.54 32.81
CA ASN A 538 75.31 7.48 33.06
C ASN A 538 74.91 8.94 32.81
N MET A 539 74.14 9.23 31.74
CA MET A 539 73.63 10.60 31.51
C MET A 539 72.75 11.11 32.66
N ILE A 540 71.89 10.25 33.21
CA ILE A 540 71.03 10.61 34.36
C ILE A 540 71.89 10.88 35.60
N ILE A 541 72.89 10.04 35.85
CA ILE A 541 73.84 10.21 36.96
C ILE A 541 74.61 11.53 36.82
N ASP A 542 75.14 11.85 35.63
CA ASP A 542 75.89 13.09 35.40
C ASP A 542 75.02 14.34 35.58
N TYR A 543 73.76 14.29 35.14
CA TYR A 543 72.81 15.37 35.35
C TYR A 543 72.55 15.63 36.85
N GLU A 544 72.26 14.58 37.64
CA GLU A 544 72.05 14.71 39.08
C GLU A 544 73.33 15.16 39.81
N MET A 545 74.49 14.65 39.40
CA MET A 545 75.80 15.06 39.95
C MET A 545 76.11 16.53 39.67
N SER A 546 75.73 17.06 38.51
CA SER A 546 75.91 18.49 38.18
C SER A 546 75.08 19.41 39.08
N LYS A 547 73.84 19.01 39.39
CA LYS A 547 72.93 19.72 40.28
C LYS A 547 73.45 19.76 41.72
N ALA A 548 74.00 18.64 42.19
CA ALA A 548 74.63 18.56 43.51
C ALA A 548 75.88 19.47 43.64
N ARG A 549 76.72 19.54 42.60
CA ARG A 549 77.90 20.43 42.55
C ARG A 549 77.53 21.90 42.62
N TYR A 550 76.45 22.31 41.92
CA TYR A 550 75.94 23.68 41.94
C TYR A 550 75.48 24.12 43.34
N LEU A 551 74.71 23.27 44.04
CA LEU A 551 74.25 23.55 45.41
C LEU A 551 75.40 23.67 46.41
N GLN A 552 76.46 22.87 46.23
CA GLN A 552 77.63 22.90 47.10
C GLN A 552 78.49 24.17 46.89
N ALA A 553 78.49 24.74 45.67
CA ALA A 553 79.15 26.01 45.37
C ALA A 553 78.45 27.19 46.06
N ILE A 554 77.11 27.25 45.99
CA ILE A 554 76.31 28.29 46.66
C ILE A 554 76.55 28.32 48.17
N ALA A 555 76.60 27.15 48.82
CA ALA A 555 76.78 27.03 50.27
C ALA A 555 78.15 27.52 50.77
N ARG A 556 79.16 27.63 49.90
CA ARG A 556 80.54 28.05 50.24
C ARG A 556 80.84 29.52 49.94
N SER A 557 79.85 30.27 49.45
CA SER A 557 80.02 31.70 49.12
C SER A 557 80.12 32.55 50.40
N PRO A 558 81.09 33.46 50.54
CA PRO A 558 81.21 34.34 51.69
C PRO A 558 79.99 35.25 51.83
N ARG A 559 79.53 35.51 53.07
CA ARG A 559 78.34 36.32 53.37
C ARG A 559 78.73 37.68 53.95
N LEU A 560 77.95 38.70 53.62
CA LEU A 560 78.10 40.05 54.18
C LEU A 560 77.88 40.03 55.70
N THR A 561 78.86 40.50 56.47
CA THR A 561 78.77 40.57 57.93
C THR A 561 79.26 41.91 58.47
N ILE A 562 78.65 42.36 59.57
CA ILE A 562 79.08 43.55 60.31
C ILE A 562 80.56 43.40 60.73
N GLY A 563 81.34 44.47 60.60
CA GLY A 563 82.78 44.52 60.88
C GLY A 563 83.67 44.40 59.64
N MET A 564 83.11 44.10 58.47
CA MET A 564 83.86 44.08 57.21
C MET A 564 84.32 45.49 56.80
N THR A 565 85.52 45.56 56.21
CA THR A 565 86.06 46.82 55.69
C THR A 565 85.46 47.13 54.33
N LEU A 566 85.48 48.40 53.97
CA LEU A 566 84.98 48.89 52.70
C LEU A 566 85.46 48.11 51.45
N PRO A 567 86.78 47.88 51.25
CA PRO A 567 87.27 47.16 50.09
C PRO A 567 86.80 45.70 50.01
N LEU A 568 86.60 45.05 51.17
CA LEU A 568 86.16 43.65 51.23
C LEU A 568 84.70 43.50 50.81
N ILE A 569 83.88 44.52 51.07
CA ILE A 569 82.48 44.53 50.66
C ILE A 569 82.36 44.88 49.18
N GLU A 570 83.18 45.79 48.69
CA GLU A 570 83.26 46.11 47.27
C GLU A 570 83.70 44.91 46.43
N GLU A 571 84.63 44.08 46.92
CA GLU A 571 84.98 42.80 46.28
C GLU A 571 83.84 41.78 46.31
N LEU A 572 83.00 41.81 47.35
CA LEU A 572 81.92 40.84 47.56
C LEU A 572 80.61 41.20 46.85
N LEU A 573 80.26 42.48 46.76
CA LEU A 573 78.99 42.99 46.22
C LEU A 573 79.17 43.89 44.98
N GLY A 574 80.40 44.29 44.64
CA GLY A 574 80.68 45.30 43.64
C GLY A 574 80.51 46.73 44.16
N GLU A 575 80.70 47.71 43.27
CA GLU A 575 80.49 49.12 43.60
C GLU A 575 79.02 49.41 43.94
N PRO A 576 78.76 50.27 44.95
CA PRO A 576 77.41 50.66 45.34
C PRO A 576 76.76 51.55 44.28
N HIS A 577 75.44 51.58 44.26
CA HIS A 577 74.69 52.45 43.37
C HIS A 577 74.75 53.91 43.84
N GLU A 578 74.72 54.14 45.16
CA GLU A 578 74.87 55.48 45.74
C GLU A 578 75.75 55.47 46.99
N ILE A 579 76.52 56.56 47.18
CA ILE A 579 77.33 56.80 48.37
C ILE A 579 76.97 58.17 48.97
N ILE A 580 76.57 58.17 50.24
CA ILE A 580 76.22 59.38 50.99
C ILE A 580 77.23 59.57 52.11
N THR A 581 77.85 60.75 52.20
CA THR A 581 78.88 61.10 53.20
C THR A 581 78.48 62.30 54.06
N SER A 582 78.68 62.22 55.37
CA SER A 582 78.46 63.35 56.28
C SER A 582 79.72 64.21 56.41
N LYS A 583 79.58 65.55 56.38
CA LYS A 583 80.69 66.53 56.54
C LYS A 583 80.71 67.24 57.90
N ALA A 584 79.87 66.84 58.86
CA ALA A 584 79.80 67.46 60.17
C ALA A 584 80.44 66.53 61.24
N THR A 585 81.52 67.00 61.87
CA THR A 585 82.33 66.38 62.94
C THR A 585 83.37 65.35 62.51
N ASN A 586 84.41 65.19 63.35
CA ASN A 586 85.68 64.51 63.10
C ASN A 586 85.59 62.96 62.95
N GLN A 587 84.44 62.43 62.51
CA GLN A 587 84.18 61.00 62.26
C GLN A 587 83.80 60.79 60.79
N LYS A 588 84.44 59.84 60.10
CA LYS A 588 84.19 59.57 58.68
C LYS A 588 83.07 58.53 58.53
N GLU A 589 81.82 58.99 58.56
CA GLU A 589 80.64 58.15 58.33
C GLU A 589 80.18 58.19 56.86
N GLN A 590 79.87 57.02 56.31
CA GLN A 590 79.39 56.84 54.94
C GLN A 590 78.21 55.86 54.90
N LEU A 591 77.25 56.07 54.00
CA LEU A 591 76.17 55.14 53.71
C LEU A 591 76.27 54.70 52.26
N TRP A 592 76.31 53.40 52.01
CA TRP A 592 76.32 52.81 50.68
C TRP A 592 74.97 52.16 50.41
N VAL A 593 74.41 52.41 49.22
CA VAL A 593 73.10 51.91 48.82
C VAL A 593 73.24 51.00 47.61
N TYR A 594 72.64 49.82 47.69
CA TYR A 594 72.49 48.89 46.56
C TYR A 594 71.00 48.70 46.25
N PHE A 595 70.62 48.91 44.99
CA PHE A 595 69.28 48.57 44.52
C PHE A 595 69.29 47.13 43.98
N LEU A 596 68.54 46.25 44.63
CA LEU A 596 68.27 44.88 44.20
C LEU A 596 66.89 44.86 43.52
N GLU A 597 66.58 43.82 42.73
CA GLU A 597 65.35 43.78 41.89
C GLU A 597 64.07 44.19 42.64
N ASP A 598 63.93 43.77 43.90
CA ASP A 598 62.71 44.00 44.69
C ASP A 598 62.92 44.79 45.99
N LYS A 599 64.16 45.20 46.31
CA LYS A 599 64.53 45.74 47.63
C LYS A 599 65.74 46.67 47.59
N LYS A 600 65.88 47.49 48.62
CA LYS A 600 67.03 48.38 48.81
C LYS A 600 67.89 47.90 49.97
N LEU A 601 69.17 47.63 49.72
CA LEU A 601 70.15 47.29 50.75
C LEU A 601 70.98 48.53 51.08
N GLU A 602 70.94 48.95 52.34
CA GLU A 602 71.68 50.08 52.87
C GLU A 602 72.75 49.62 53.86
N LEU A 603 73.99 49.99 53.59
CA LEU A 603 75.18 49.59 54.35
C LEU A 603 75.81 50.83 54.98
N SER A 604 75.78 50.94 56.31
CA SER A 604 76.35 52.08 57.01
C SER A 604 77.76 51.78 57.51
N PHE A 605 78.66 52.72 57.26
CA PHE A 605 80.08 52.65 57.57
C PHE A 605 80.47 53.76 58.53
N LYS A 606 81.33 53.40 59.48
CA LYS A 606 82.00 54.33 60.39
C LYS A 606 83.47 53.99 60.39
N ASP A 607 84.31 54.99 60.09
CA ASP A 607 85.76 54.81 59.94
C ASP A 607 86.12 53.68 58.97
N PHE A 608 85.37 53.60 57.86
CA PHE A 608 85.49 52.61 56.78
C PHE A 608 85.17 51.15 57.16
N ILE A 609 84.56 50.92 58.32
CA ILE A 609 84.10 49.60 58.78
C ILE A 609 82.57 49.56 58.78
N LEU A 610 82.00 48.52 58.19
CA LEU A 610 80.56 48.28 58.17
C LEU A 610 80.07 48.04 59.59
N PHE A 611 79.17 48.87 60.09
CA PHE A 611 78.60 48.69 61.42
C PHE A 611 77.09 48.42 61.38
N LYS A 612 76.42 48.68 60.26
CA LYS A 612 74.98 48.49 60.11
C LYS A 612 74.60 48.01 58.71
N ILE A 613 73.65 47.10 58.66
CA ILE A 613 73.06 46.55 57.45
C ILE A 613 71.54 46.70 57.58
N GLU A 614 70.90 47.35 56.62
CA GLU A 614 69.45 47.50 56.55
C GLU A 614 68.93 47.09 55.18
N GLU A 615 67.86 46.30 55.14
CA GLU A 615 67.20 45.86 53.91
C GLU A 615 65.77 46.39 53.96
N ILE A 616 65.40 47.22 52.98
CA ILE A 616 64.13 47.96 52.90
C ILE A 616 63.33 47.48 51.70
#